data_AF-A0A428WDK7-F1
#
_entry.id   AF-A0A428WDK7-F1
#
_cell.length_a   1.000
_cell.length_b   1.000
_cell.length_c   1.000
_cell.angle_alpha   90.00
_cell.angle_beta   90.00
_cell.angle_gamma   90.00
#
_symmetry.space_group_name_H-M   'P 1'
#
loop_
_entity.id
_entity.type
_entity.pdbx_description
1 polymer ?
#
loop_
_entity_poly.entity_id
_entity_poly.type
_entity_poly.pdbx_seq_one_letter_code
_entity_poly.pdbx_strand_id
1 'polypeptide(L)'
;MTTPAPKPWGLTRMRPFPVTAVVTPAAVVLDPESQTGRWIAPDGLPLPSLDRHKRSETSKETKTRTSSDGTADEGSDQEGDTD
;
A
#
# COMPACT_ATOMS: atom_id res chain seq x y z
N MET A 1 36.18 -19.73 33.78
CA MET A 1 35.37 -20.08 32.59
C MET A 1 33.92 -19.89 32.98
N THR A 2 33.19 -18.96 32.35
CA THR A 2 31.80 -18.63 32.73
C THR A 2 30.84 -19.45 31.88
N THR A 3 30.04 -20.30 32.52
CA THR A 3 29.02 -21.11 31.85
C THR A 3 27.82 -20.22 31.48
N PRO A 4 27.35 -20.22 30.23
CA PRO A 4 26.18 -19.44 29.83
C PRO A 4 24.91 -20.01 30.45
N ALA A 5 24.04 -19.12 30.92
CA ALA A 5 22.75 -19.49 31.50
C ALA A 5 21.84 -20.21 30.47
N PRO A 6 20.98 -21.15 30.91
CA PRO A 6 20.10 -21.89 30.03
C PRO A 6 19.07 -20.97 29.34
N LYS A 7 18.83 -21.23 28.06
CA LYS A 7 17.92 -20.44 27.23
C LYS A 7 16.46 -20.62 27.71
N PRO A 8 15.66 -19.54 27.84
CA PRO A 8 14.26 -19.66 28.27
C PRO A 8 13.44 -20.55 27.35
N TRP A 9 12.52 -21.35 27.92
CA TRP A 9 11.68 -22.31 27.20
C TRP A 9 11.02 -21.72 25.94
N GLY A 10 10.49 -20.50 26.03
CA GLY A 10 9.82 -19.83 24.91
C GLY A 10 10.75 -19.61 23.71
N LEU A 11 12.00 -19.21 23.96
CA LEU A 11 12.99 -18.91 22.90
C LEU A 11 13.48 -20.17 22.17
N THR A 12 13.35 -21.35 22.79
CA THR A 12 13.66 -22.65 22.16
C THR A 12 12.58 -23.09 21.17
N ARG A 13 11.37 -22.52 21.23
CA ARG A 13 10.21 -22.92 20.40
C ARG A 13 9.78 -21.86 19.39
N MET A 14 10.36 -20.66 19.45
CA MET A 14 10.14 -19.64 18.43
C MET A 14 10.80 -20.07 17.12
N ARG A 15 10.06 -20.02 16.02
CA ARG A 15 10.69 -20.06 14.69
C ARG A 15 11.60 -18.85 14.55
N PRO A 16 12.75 -18.99 13.85
CA PRO A 16 13.53 -17.84 13.44
C PRO A 16 12.62 -16.82 12.75
N PHE A 17 12.85 -15.55 13.03
CA PHE A 17 12.20 -14.50 12.26
C PHE A 17 12.53 -14.73 10.78
N PRO A 18 11.56 -14.62 9.86
CA PRO A 18 11.83 -14.78 8.44
C PRO A 18 12.98 -13.86 8.03
N VAL A 19 13.93 -14.39 7.28
CA VAL A 19 14.99 -13.56 6.70
C VAL A 19 14.31 -12.53 5.81
N THR A 20 14.45 -11.25 6.15
CA THR A 20 13.99 -10.17 5.29
C THR A 20 14.94 -10.05 4.10
N ALA A 21 14.37 -10.04 2.90
CA ALA A 21 15.14 -9.69 1.72
C ALA A 21 15.40 -8.18 1.72
N VAL A 22 16.67 -7.78 1.59
CA VAL A 22 17.01 -6.40 1.28
C VAL A 22 16.76 -6.22 -0.22
N VAL A 23 15.76 -5.41 -0.55
CA VAL A 23 15.45 -5.04 -1.94
C VAL A 23 16.14 -3.72 -2.23
N THR A 24 16.89 -3.66 -3.33
CA THR A 24 17.51 -2.41 -3.76
C THR A 24 16.40 -1.47 -4.27
N PRO A 25 16.33 -0.22 -3.79
CA PRO A 25 15.28 0.69 -4.22
C PRO A 25 15.44 1.03 -5.71
N ALA A 26 14.31 1.19 -6.40
CA ALA A 26 14.30 1.80 -7.72
C ALA A 26 14.62 3.30 -7.59
N ALA A 27 15.37 3.84 -8.56
CA ALA A 27 15.64 5.27 -8.64
C ALA A 27 14.59 5.96 -9.51
N VAL A 28 14.21 7.19 -9.14
CA VAL A 28 13.36 8.05 -9.98
C VAL A 28 14.22 9.13 -10.59
N VAL A 29 14.19 9.23 -11.92
CA VAL A 29 14.92 10.25 -12.68
C VAL A 29 13.93 11.07 -13.49
N LEU A 30 14.18 12.38 -13.62
CA LEU A 30 13.36 13.24 -14.45
C LEU A 30 13.68 13.00 -15.93
N ASP A 31 12.67 12.71 -16.73
CA ASP A 31 12.79 12.67 -18.17
C ASP A 31 12.84 14.11 -18.74
N PRO A 32 13.89 14.48 -19.48
CA PRO A 32 14.09 15.88 -19.89
C PRO A 32 13.08 16.34 -20.94
N GLU A 33 12.50 15.44 -21.73
CA GLU A 33 11.55 15.80 -22.78
C GLU A 33 10.14 15.97 -22.23
N SER A 34 9.65 14.98 -21.49
CA SER A 34 8.29 14.96 -20.95
C SER A 34 8.16 15.68 -19.61
N GLN A 35 9.27 15.98 -18.93
CA GLN A 35 9.29 16.51 -17.56
C GLN A 35 8.51 15.62 -16.57
N THR A 36 8.53 14.31 -16.79
CA THR A 36 7.88 13.31 -15.92
C THR A 36 8.91 12.38 -15.26
N GLY A 37 8.50 11.69 -14.19
CA GLY A 37 9.36 10.74 -13.49
C GLY A 37 9.47 9.42 -14.24
N ARG A 38 10.70 9.00 -14.55
CA ARG A 38 11.04 7.66 -15.06
C ARG A 38 11.66 6.81 -13.96
N TRP A 39 11.08 5.63 -13.74
CA TRP A 39 11.57 4.67 -12.76
C TRP A 39 12.66 3.80 -13.38
N ILE A 40 13.81 3.70 -12.72
CA ILE A 40 14.96 2.91 -13.13
C ILE A 40 15.18 1.79 -12.11
N ALA A 41 15.18 0.56 -12.58
CA ALA A 41 15.48 -0.62 -11.77
C ALA A 41 16.97 -0.67 -11.39
N PRO A 42 17.34 -1.47 -10.37
CA PRO A 42 18.73 -1.63 -9.96
C PRO A 42 19.69 -2.14 -11.06
N ASP A 43 19.16 -2.75 -12.11
CA ASP A 43 19.89 -3.21 -13.31
C ASP A 43 20.11 -2.08 -14.35
N GLY A 44 19.64 -0.87 -14.07
CA GLY A 44 19.74 0.29 -14.96
C GLY A 44 18.67 0.33 -16.05
N LEU A 45 17.76 -0.64 -16.10
CA LEU A 45 16.69 -0.67 -17.08
C LEU A 45 15.48 0.14 -16.62
N PRO A 46 14.74 0.77 -17.55
CA PRO A 46 13.50 1.43 -17.19
C PRO A 46 12.48 0.41 -16.69
N LEU A 47 11.91 0.68 -15.52
CA LEU A 47 10.76 -0.08 -15.04
C LEU A 47 9.55 0.29 -15.90
N PRO A 48 8.79 -0.70 -16.39
CA PRO A 48 7.56 -0.43 -17.11
C PRO A 48 6.61 0.32 -16.19
N SER A 49 5.91 1.33 -16.73
CA SER A 49 4.79 1.95 -16.02
C SER A 49 3.74 0.88 -15.78
N LEU A 50 3.67 0.37 -14.55
CA LEU A 50 2.55 -0.47 -14.14
C LEU A 50 1.29 0.37 -14.17
N ASP A 51 0.20 -0.25 -14.60
CA ASP A 51 -1.09 0.42 -14.64
C ASP A 51 -1.42 0.97 -13.25
N ARG A 52 -1.93 2.20 -13.20
CA ARG A 52 -2.36 2.76 -11.92
C ARG A 52 -3.55 1.93 -11.48
N HIS A 53 -3.60 1.58 -10.20
CA HIS A 53 -4.80 0.96 -9.65
C HIS A 53 -6.00 1.88 -9.96
N LYS A 54 -6.97 1.38 -10.76
CA LYS A 54 -8.25 2.05 -10.92
C LYS A 54 -8.85 2.23 -9.53
N ARG A 55 -9.33 3.44 -9.20
CA ARG A 55 -10.07 3.64 -7.96
C ARG A 55 -11.27 2.70 -7.98
N SER A 56 -11.36 1.80 -6.99
CA SER A 56 -12.53 0.95 -6.84
C SER A 56 -13.66 1.80 -6.30
N GLU A 57 -14.71 1.99 -7.09
CA GLU A 57 -15.94 2.71 -6.70
C GLU A 57 -16.91 1.81 -5.93
N THR A 58 -16.40 0.72 -5.34
CA THR A 58 -17.24 -0.25 -4.62
C THR A 58 -17.53 0.18 -3.17
N SER A 59 -17.14 1.39 -2.78
CA SER A 59 -17.57 1.99 -1.52
C SER A 59 -18.91 2.70 -1.73
N LYS A 60 -20.02 1.97 -1.57
CA LYS A 60 -21.36 2.57 -1.44
C LYS A 60 -21.70 2.69 0.04
N GLU A 61 -21.97 3.91 0.51
CA GLU A 61 -22.41 4.13 1.87
C GLU A 61 -23.84 3.59 2.10
N THR A 62 -24.12 3.18 3.34
CA THR A 62 -25.45 2.69 3.74
C THR A 62 -26.33 3.87 4.12
N LYS A 63 -27.44 4.04 3.38
CA LYS A 63 -28.42 5.11 3.61
C LYS A 63 -29.09 4.96 4.98
N THR A 64 -28.67 5.76 5.96
CA THR A 64 -29.28 5.76 7.29
C THR A 64 -30.46 6.73 7.31
N ARG A 65 -31.69 6.21 7.45
CA ARG A 65 -32.89 7.04 7.73
C ARG A 65 -33.23 6.95 9.21
N THR A 66 -33.33 8.09 9.88
CA THR A 66 -33.66 8.17 11.31
C THR A 66 -35.18 8.25 11.57
N SER A 67 -36.00 8.44 10.53
CA SER A 67 -37.46 8.48 10.61
C SER A 67 -38.10 8.14 9.25
N SER A 68 -39.33 7.62 9.26
CA SER A 68 -40.11 7.33 8.04
C SER A 68 -40.54 8.57 7.27
N ASP A 69 -40.57 9.74 7.92
CA ASP A 69 -40.96 11.04 7.34
C ASP A 69 -39.78 12.04 7.29
N GLY A 70 -38.57 11.60 7.68
CA GLY A 70 -37.39 12.45 7.67
C GLY A 70 -36.80 12.56 6.26
N THR A 71 -36.50 13.78 5.81
CA THR A 71 -35.64 14.00 4.64
C THR A 71 -34.26 13.42 4.90
N ALA A 72 -33.72 12.69 3.93
CA ALA A 72 -32.34 12.25 3.98
C ALA A 72 -31.44 13.50 3.92
N ASP A 73 -30.68 13.73 4.99
CA ASP A 73 -29.64 14.77 5.01
C ASP A 73 -28.38 14.15 4.40
N GLU A 74 -28.26 14.25 3.07
CA GLU A 74 -27.10 13.78 2.30
C GLU A 74 -26.33 15.00 1.77
N GLY A 75 -25.01 15.01 1.95
CA GLY A 75 -24.10 15.87 1.19
C GLY A 75 -23.77 15.25 -0.17
N SER A 76 -23.44 16.08 -1.16
CA SER A 76 -22.98 15.59 -2.47
C SER A 76 -21.48 15.30 -2.39
N ASP A 77 -21.09 14.06 -2.10
CA ASP A 77 -19.68 13.67 -2.00
C ASP A 77 -19.29 12.43 -2.82
N GLN A 78 -20.19 11.91 -3.66
CA GLN A 78 -19.93 10.71 -4.46
C GLN A 78 -20.20 10.95 -5.95
N GLU A 79 -19.48 11.88 -6.57
CA GLU A 79 -19.29 11.84 -8.03
C GLU A 79 -17.95 11.16 -8.36
N GLY A 80 -18.06 9.91 -8.79
CA GLY A 80 -17.00 9.11 -9.39
C GLY A 80 -17.42 8.72 -10.81
N ASP A 81 -16.48 8.89 -11.74
CA ASP A 81 -16.53 8.68 -13.20
C ASP A 81 -17.36 9.67 -14.03
N THR A 82 -16.63 10.56 -14.71
CA THR A 82 -17.01 11.10 -16.03
C THR A 82 -15.86 10.79 -16.99
N ASP A 83 -15.79 9.55 -17.45
CA ASP A 83 -15.11 9.12 -18.69
C ASP A 83 -16.01 8.09 -19.41
#